data_AF-A0A2N1NHI8-F1
#
_entry.id   AF-A0A2N1NHI8-F1
#
_cell.length_a   1.000
_cell.length_b   1.000
_cell.length_c   1.000
_cell.angle_alpha   90.00
_cell.angle_beta   90.00
_cell.angle_gamma   90.00
#
_symmetry.space_group_name_H-M   'P 1'
#
loop_
_entity.id
_entity.type
_entity.pdbx_description
1 polymer ?
#
loop_
_entity_poly.entity_id
_entity_poly.type
_entity_poly.pdbx_seq_one_letter_code
_entity_poly.pdbx_strand_id
1 'polypeptide(L)' 'MDNALYFDSYYGPSFGDSDLKLSFFGWGYDGYDVEPFNDNQCIQNHYEKMIRDTQEKFHIEDYEVFQIKRK' A
#
# COMPACT_ATOMS: atom_id res chain seq x y z
N MET A 1 -10.54 4.57 11.28
CA MET A 1 -10.73 4.57 9.81
C MET A 1 -11.37 3.23 9.46
N ASP A 2 -12.66 3.22 9.10
CA ASP A 2 -13.45 1.98 9.04
C ASP A 2 -13.53 1.33 7.65
N ASN A 3 -12.90 1.87 6.61
CA ASN A 3 -13.15 1.37 5.26
C ASN A 3 -11.85 1.25 4.46
N ALA A 4 -11.56 0.01 4.08
CA ALA A 4 -10.39 -0.49 3.35
C ALA A 4 -10.20 0.07 1.92
N LEU A 5 -10.59 1.31 1.64
CA LEU A 5 -10.38 1.99 0.37
C LEU A 5 -10.01 3.45 0.64
N TYR A 6 -8.79 3.68 1.09
CA TYR A 6 -8.14 4.98 0.93
C TYR A 6 -7.67 5.05 -0.52
N PHE A 7 -8.39 5.80 -1.36
CA PHE A 7 -8.01 6.06 -2.74
C PHE A 7 -7.38 7.45 -2.82
N ASP A 8 -6.08 7.51 -3.05
CA ASP A 8 -5.31 8.74 -3.16
C ASP A 8 -4.42 8.67 -4.39
N SER A 9 -4.19 9.80 -5.06
CA SER A 9 -3.38 9.84 -6.28
C SER A 9 -1.92 9.43 -6.08
N TYR A 10 -1.43 9.44 -4.83
CA TYR A 10 -0.08 9.06 -4.43
C TYR A 10 0.00 7.67 -3.78
N TYR A 11 -1.14 7.00 -3.57
CA TYR A 11 -1.19 5.72 -2.86
C TYR A 11 -2.10 4.71 -3.57
N GLY A 12 -1.62 3.47 -3.66
CA GLY A 12 -2.47 2.33 -3.94
C GLY A 12 -3.32 1.94 -2.72
N PRO A 13 -4.03 0.81 -2.82
CA PRO A 13 -4.79 0.27 -1.69
C PRO A 13 -3.94 0.17 -0.42
N SER A 14 -4.44 0.67 0.70
CA SER A 14 -3.78 0.61 2.01
C SER A 14 -4.67 -0.03 3.09
N PHE A 15 -4.03 -0.60 4.11
CA PHE A 15 -4.70 -1.10 5.32
C PHE A 15 -4.13 -0.39 6.55
N GLY A 16 -5.02 0.16 7.39
CA GLY A 16 -4.62 1.15 8.38
C GLY A 16 -3.94 2.37 7.73
N ASP A 17 -3.49 3.34 8.53
CA ASP A 17 -2.71 4.45 7.97
C ASP A 17 -1.33 4.02 7.43
N SER A 18 -0.87 2.84 7.85
CA SER A 18 0.49 2.37 7.54
C SER A 18 0.71 0.87 7.69
N ASP A 19 -0.29 0.08 8.10
CA ASP A 19 -0.07 -1.36 8.31
C ASP A 19 0.21 -2.09 6.99
N LEU A 20 -0.46 -1.67 5.92
CA LEU A 20 -0.01 -1.86 4.54
C LEU A 20 -0.06 -0.51 3.83
N LYS A 21 1.08 -0.05 3.33
CA LYS A 21 1.15 1.15 2.50
C LYS A 21 1.73 0.80 1.13
N LEU A 22 0.89 0.89 0.10
CA LEU A 22 1.30 0.75 -1.29
C LEU A 22 1.56 2.14 -1.86
N SER A 23 2.83 2.52 -2.00
CA SER A 23 3.18 3.88 -2.41
C SER A 23 3.25 3.99 -3.92
N PHE A 24 2.47 4.91 -4.49
CA PHE A 24 2.53 5.23 -5.92
C PHE A 24 3.23 6.58 -6.09
N PHE A 25 4.56 6.57 -6.22
CA PHE A 25 5.33 7.77 -6.54
C PHE A 25 5.32 8.04 -8.05
N GLY A 26 4.13 8.25 -8.63
CA GLY A 26 3.98 8.60 -10.05
C GLY A 26 4.25 10.07 -10.38
N TRP A 27 4.47 10.92 -9.37
CA TRP A 27 4.87 12.31 -9.56
C TRP A 27 6.38 12.43 -9.31
N GLY A 28 7.16 11.80 -10.19
CA GLY A 28 8.55 12.18 -10.37
C GLY A 28 8.59 13.65 -10.76
N TYR A 29 9.46 14.41 -10.09
CA TYR A 29 9.99 15.63 -10.69
C TYR A 29 10.33 15.34 -12.15
N ASP A 30 9.86 16.21 -13.04
CA ASP A 30 9.99 16.12 -14.51
C ASP A 30 11.34 15.46 -14.90
N GLY A 31 11.30 14.19 -15.33
CA GLY A 31 12.49 13.45 -15.81
C GLY A 31 12.96 12.21 -15.05
N TYR A 32 12.30 11.75 -13.99
CA TYR A 32 12.60 10.43 -13.38
C TYR A 32 11.50 9.40 -13.66
N ASP A 33 11.85 8.32 -14.36
CA ASP A 33 11.04 7.10 -14.44
C ASP A 33 11.02 6.42 -13.07
N VAL A 34 10.08 6.82 -12.22
CA VAL A 34 9.87 6.16 -10.93
C VAL A 34 8.90 5.01 -11.16
N GLU A 35 9.36 3.78 -10.92
CA GLU A 35 8.48 2.61 -10.96
C GLU A 35 7.40 2.73 -9.89
N PRO A 36 6.12 2.58 -10.26
CA PRO A 36 5.04 2.61 -9.29
C PRO A 36 5.17 1.46 -8.30
N PHE A 37 4.79 1.66 -7.04
CA PHE A 37 4.83 0.61 -6.01
C PHE A 37 6.24 0.06 -5.74
N ASN A 38 7.26 0.92 -5.78
CA ASN A 38 8.63 0.55 -5.39
C ASN A 38 8.99 0.94 -3.95
N ASP A 39 8.17 1.75 -3.27
CA ASP A 39 8.39 2.23 -1.91
C ASP A 39 7.28 1.77 -0.94
N ASN A 40 7.03 0.45 -0.90
CA ASN A 40 6.00 -0.12 -0.04
C ASN A 40 6.57 -0.59 1.29
N GLN A 41 5.74 -0.53 2.33
CA GLN A 41 6.10 -1.01 3.66
C GLN A 41 4.88 -1.58 4.38
N CYS A 42 5.13 -2.57 5.25
CA CYS A 42 4.18 -3.02 6.25
C CYS A 42 4.76 -2.72 7.64
N ILE A 43 4.05 -1.94 8.44
CA ILE A 43 4.35 -1.78 9.87
C ILE A 43 3.16 -2.26 10.71
N GLN A 44 3.27 -2.31 12.02
CA GLN A 44 2.16 -2.75 12.88
C GLN A 44 1.73 -1.60 13.78
N ASN A 45 0.75 -0.83 13.32
CA ASN A 45 0.25 0.35 14.02
C ASN A 45 -1.21 0.18 14.47
N HIS A 46 -2.04 -0.47 13.65
CA HIS A 46 -3.48 -0.61 13.94
C HIS A 46 -3.90 -2.07 14.10
N TYR A 47 -3.27 -3.00 13.38
CA TYR A 47 -3.65 -4.40 13.43
C TYR A 47 -2.99 -5.12 14.62
N GLU A 48 -3.70 -6.09 15.20
CA GLU A 48 -3.17 -6.93 16.30
C GLU A 48 -1.97 -7.79 15.87
N LYS A 49 -1.84 -8.06 14.57
CA LYS A 49 -0.78 -8.89 14.01
C LYS A 49 -0.15 -8.20 12.82
N MET A 50 1.15 -8.44 12.64
CA MET A 50 1.86 -7.97 11.47
C MET A 50 1.32 -8.61 10.20
N ILE A 51 1.23 -7.82 9.13
CA ILE A 51 0.87 -8.29 7.78
C ILE A 51 2.03 -9.08 7.15
N ARG A 52 3.28 -8.74 7.52
CA ARG A 52 4.52 -9.42 7.11
C ARG A 52 5.45 -9.59 8.30
N ASP A 53 6.32 -10.60 8.25
CA ASP A 53 7.30 -10.87 9.32
C ASP A 53 8.37 -9.78 9.44
N THR A 54 8.62 -9.04 8.34
CA THR A 54 9.64 -7.99 8.24
C THR A 54 9.00 -6.63 7.98
N GLN A 55 9.55 -5.58 8.57
CA GLN A 55 9.17 -4.19 8.30
C GLN A 55 10.00 -3.55 7.17
N GLU A 56 10.80 -4.34 6.45
CA GLU A 56 11.61 -3.87 5.33
C GLU A 56 10.75 -3.39 4.16
N LYS A 57 11.30 -2.48 3.37
CA LYS A 57 10.67 -2.02 2.13
C LYS A 57 10.64 -3.14 1.10
N PHE A 58 9.63 -3.12 0.25
CA PHE A 58 9.46 -4.14 -0.78
C PHE A 58 8.87 -3.59 -2.06
N HIS A 59 9.24 -4.25 -3.16
CA HIS A 59 8.67 -4.03 -4.48
C HIS A 59 7.47 -4.95 -4.71
N ILE A 60 6.49 -4.49 -5.48
CA ILE A 60 5.36 -5.29 -5.93
C ILE A 60 5.44 -5.40 -7.46
N GLU A 61 5.52 -6.62 -7.95
CA GLU A 61 5.44 -6.89 -9.39
C GLU A 61 3.98 -6.82 -9.86
N ASP A 62 3.08 -7.48 -9.15
CA ASP A 62 1.64 -7.51 -9.43
C ASP A 62 0.83 -7.60 -8.12
N TYR A 63 -0.41 -7.09 -8.14
CA TYR A 63 -1.35 -7.22 -7.02
C TYR A 63 -2.79 -7.44 -7.51
N GLU A 64 -3.58 -8.18 -6.72
CA GLU A 64 -4.99 -8.44 -6.97
C GLU A 64 -5.84 -7.95 -5.79
N VAL A 65 -6.99 -7.31 -6.09
CA VAL A 65 -7.91 -6.79 -5.07
C VAL A 65 -9.24 -7.53 -5.16
N PHE A 66 -9.65 -8.16 -4.06
CA PHE A 66 -10.91 -8.91 -3.96
C PHE A 66 -11.88 -8.21 -3.01
N GLN A 67 -13.08 -7.91 -3.48
CA GLN A 67 -14.16 -7.37 -2.65
C GLN A 67 -15.12 -8.49 -2.22
N ILE A 68 -15.20 -8.75 -0.92
CA ILE A 68 -16.20 -9.67 -0.36
C ILE A 68 -17.51 -8.90 -0.14
N LYS A 69 -18.55 -9.26 -0.89
CA LYS A 69 -19.90 -8.70 -0.70
C LYS A 69 -20.75 -9.66 0.13
N ARG A 70 -21.44 -9.14 1.16
CA ARG A 70 -22.51 -9.89 1.83
C ARG A 70 -23.69 -10.02 0.86
N LYS A 71 -24.35 -11.18 0.88
CA LYS A 71 -25.61 -11.40 0.15
C LYS A 71 -26.75 -10.61 0.77
#